data_AF-A0A2T4AIW3-F1
#
_entry.id   AF-A0A2T4AIW3-F1
#
_cell.length_a   1.000
_cell.length_b   1.000
_cell.length_c   1.000
_cell.angle_alpha   90.00
_cell.angle_beta   90.00
_cell.angle_gamma   90.00
#
_symmetry.space_group_name_H-M   'P 1'
#
loop_
_entity.id
_entity.type
_entity.pdbx_description
1 polymer ?
#
loop_
_entity_poly.entity_id
_entity_poly.type
_entity_poly.pdbx_seq_one_letter_code
_entity_poly.pdbx_strand_id
1 'polypeptide(L)'
;MEKQAGGFVYVHYSGHGDRCLTKHEELKGPGQHDECICTWEEDITDVELGGVLDNLAEKHTLFVTLDSCHSGGADRDREQEANSNVKVRCRSYVPPQVFNLSDSTTHGDAKSDQASDPSGLSPLDNGGYRNVTPSNKSLLYNPRKYNLIAGCQPSQYAAEWKYTKTVDNISKHLTCGAMTYHFLKSLDSLRPSGEPVTYKQLSDKMQAPFRVTPYGNRQNPMLLGDPDRILLATKTMQIKARALTANVIVNNNNSVTLNKGIANQITLGDKFLLYPPSKVYLGLILADDAAGIEAEVTSTAMYTSDLVLSGDNARRLNDIAPGWFARLSKRSHAKLVYLQFPPGGDNPAYERIRTNWRHNVNYQAPYNLIFDPPVNAPTPDFAVSVDENAEFRVQDRDGDTLKGLPLIPAEGERNVNQLTCLLNQLCLYQMLLLDVKHSPGWKPNYDFRIEALTGKSQDDNSLADQKIVFKNNSFVGLYVTILYLGPAYCIQEVFPNDFANSSELPSREAISEEVIVSITIPDILKPFSTQPSFQMRDTFKAFITTKPIDLSNYMLDDFEHDPAKLESPSRATIRRPVFDGLAVEELHVITQLDEDKTYSVVVE
;
A
#
# COMPACT_ATOMS: atom_id res chain seq x y z
N MET A 1 28.51 -18.07 -12.06
CA MET A 1 27.11 -18.47 -12.37
C MET A 1 26.70 -17.76 -13.66
N GLU A 2 27.42 -18.05 -14.76
CA GLU A 2 27.57 -17.12 -15.90
C GLU A 2 26.96 -17.64 -17.21
N LYS A 3 26.09 -18.67 -17.20
CA LYS A 3 25.80 -19.43 -18.43
C LYS A 3 24.36 -19.45 -18.95
N GLN A 4 23.38 -18.77 -18.36
CA GLN A 4 22.12 -18.49 -19.08
C GLN A 4 21.35 -17.32 -18.47
N ALA A 5 21.25 -16.21 -19.22
CA ALA A 5 20.32 -15.13 -18.89
C ALA A 5 18.89 -15.68 -18.82
N GLY A 6 18.06 -15.11 -17.93
CA GLY A 6 16.68 -15.55 -17.71
C GLY A 6 16.49 -16.64 -16.66
N GLY A 7 17.55 -17.11 -15.99
CA GLY A 7 17.43 -18.01 -14.83
C GLY A 7 16.65 -17.40 -13.65
N PHE A 8 16.10 -18.25 -12.78
CA PHE A 8 15.56 -17.85 -11.49
C PHE A 8 16.61 -18.04 -10.39
N VAL A 9 16.86 -17.00 -9.61
CA VAL A 9 17.81 -16.99 -8.49
C VAL A 9 17.04 -16.72 -7.22
N TYR A 10 17.13 -17.66 -6.27
CA TYR A 10 16.63 -17.48 -4.92
C TYR A 10 17.78 -17.36 -3.94
N VAL A 11 17.79 -16.27 -3.18
CA VAL A 11 18.78 -16.02 -2.12
C VAL A 11 18.07 -16.08 -0.78
N HIS A 12 18.59 -16.89 0.13
CA HIS A 12 18.13 -16.96 1.52
C HIS A 12 19.30 -16.74 2.47
N TYR A 13 19.20 -15.71 3.30
CA TYR A 13 20.13 -15.46 4.37
C TYR A 13 19.40 -15.61 5.71
N SER A 14 19.97 -16.37 6.63
CA SER A 14 19.53 -16.45 8.01
C SER A 14 20.74 -16.41 8.93
N GLY A 15 20.89 -15.32 9.67
CA GLY A 15 22.10 -15.06 10.45
C GLY A 15 22.01 -13.75 11.21
N HIS A 16 23.16 -13.29 11.71
CA HIS A 16 23.25 -12.01 12.42
C HIS A 16 23.23 -10.83 11.47
N GLY A 17 22.67 -9.73 11.94
CA GLY A 17 22.84 -8.43 11.31
C GLY A 17 23.41 -7.43 12.30
N ASP A 18 23.99 -6.38 11.76
CA ASP A 18 24.72 -5.35 12.50
C ASP A 18 24.55 -3.99 11.81
N ARG A 19 25.09 -2.94 12.43
CA ARG A 19 25.20 -1.60 11.85
C ARG A 19 26.61 -1.05 12.02
N CYS A 20 27.09 -0.37 11.01
CA CYS A 20 28.35 0.38 11.07
C CYS A 20 28.13 1.80 10.53
N LEU A 21 29.05 2.72 10.81
CA LEU A 21 29.04 4.03 10.16
C LEU A 21 29.21 3.83 8.65
N THR A 22 28.45 4.58 7.86
CA THR A 22 28.49 4.41 6.42
C THR A 22 29.88 4.72 5.88
N LYS A 23 30.36 3.86 4.98
CA LYS A 23 31.54 4.17 4.17
C LYS A 23 31.18 4.93 2.89
N HIS A 24 29.88 5.15 2.68
CA HIS A 24 29.28 5.69 1.48
C HIS A 24 28.55 7.01 1.78
N GLU A 25 29.28 7.97 2.38
CA GLU A 25 28.72 9.28 2.74
C GLU A 25 28.19 10.04 1.51
N GLU A 26 28.74 9.77 0.32
CA GLU A 26 28.29 10.31 -0.95
C GLU A 26 26.90 9.79 -1.37
N LEU A 27 26.52 8.59 -0.92
CA LEU A 27 25.23 7.97 -1.24
C LEU A 27 24.19 8.22 -0.14
N LYS A 28 24.61 8.15 1.13
CA LYS A 28 23.70 8.23 2.27
C LYS A 28 23.68 9.58 2.97
N GLY A 29 24.75 10.36 2.82
CA GLY A 29 25.00 11.57 3.59
C GLY A 29 25.90 11.34 4.80
N PRO A 30 26.51 12.41 5.31
CA PRO A 30 27.45 12.35 6.43
C PRO A 30 26.79 11.88 7.73
N GLY A 31 27.49 11.03 8.48
CA GLY A 31 27.04 10.53 9.79
C GLY A 31 25.93 9.48 9.75
N GLN A 32 25.58 8.95 8.56
CA GLN A 32 24.62 7.86 8.41
C GLN A 32 25.26 6.50 8.73
N HIS A 33 24.40 5.46 8.82
CA HIS A 33 24.83 4.09 9.08
C HIS A 33 24.54 3.17 7.88
N ASP A 34 25.43 2.20 7.69
CA ASP A 34 25.19 1.04 6.85
C ASP A 34 24.62 -0.10 7.70
N GLU A 35 23.59 -0.75 7.18
CA GLU A 35 23.11 -2.00 7.74
C GLU A 35 23.93 -3.14 7.15
N CYS A 36 24.24 -4.16 7.93
CA CYS A 36 25.12 -5.23 7.50
C CYS A 36 24.48 -6.59 7.74
N ILE A 37 24.69 -7.51 6.79
CA ILE A 37 24.58 -8.94 7.07
C ILE A 37 25.95 -9.46 7.52
N CYS A 38 26.00 -10.12 8.67
CA CYS A 38 27.26 -10.65 9.19
C CYS A 38 27.60 -11.98 8.54
N THR A 39 28.70 -12.04 7.79
CA THR A 39 29.25 -13.32 7.33
C THR A 39 30.34 -13.82 8.28
N TRP A 40 30.98 -14.93 7.92
CA TRP A 40 32.07 -15.49 8.71
C TRP A 40 33.36 -14.67 8.62
N GLU A 41 33.63 -14.09 7.45
CA GLU A 41 34.90 -13.41 7.15
C GLU A 41 34.75 -11.89 7.23
N GLU A 42 33.68 -11.36 6.66
CA GLU A 42 33.40 -9.92 6.61
C GLU A 42 31.91 -9.60 6.69
N ASP A 43 31.59 -8.43 7.21
CA ASP A 43 30.22 -7.92 7.22
C ASP A 43 29.94 -7.26 5.86
N ILE A 44 28.85 -7.65 5.19
CA ILE A 44 28.44 -7.10 3.89
C ILE A 44 27.41 -6.00 4.12
N THR A 45 27.69 -4.79 3.65
CA THR A 45 26.78 -3.65 3.83
C THR A 45 25.55 -3.75 2.92
N ASP A 46 24.50 -3.00 3.27
CA ASP A 46 23.28 -2.84 2.48
C ASP A 46 23.55 -2.19 1.12
N VAL A 47 24.55 -1.31 1.05
CA VAL A 47 25.06 -0.72 -0.20
C VAL A 47 25.67 -1.80 -1.11
N GLU A 48 26.60 -2.60 -0.59
CA GLU A 48 27.29 -3.65 -1.33
C GLU A 48 26.31 -4.75 -1.77
N LEU A 49 25.48 -5.22 -0.84
CA LEU A 49 24.47 -6.24 -1.10
C LEU A 49 23.47 -5.75 -2.16
N GLY A 50 22.97 -4.52 -2.02
CA GLY A 50 22.07 -3.90 -3.00
C GLY A 50 22.67 -3.91 -4.41
N GLY A 51 23.90 -3.41 -4.56
CA GLY A 51 24.58 -3.39 -5.86
C GLY A 51 24.79 -4.77 -6.47
N VAL A 52 25.08 -5.79 -5.68
CA VAL A 52 25.19 -7.18 -6.17
C VAL A 52 23.84 -7.72 -6.64
N LEU A 53 22.77 -7.47 -5.86
CA LEU A 53 21.42 -7.94 -6.18
C LEU A 53 20.85 -7.26 -7.42
N ASP A 54 21.10 -5.97 -7.61
CA ASP A 54 20.72 -5.23 -8.83
C ASP A 54 21.35 -5.83 -10.08
N ASN A 55 22.66 -6.05 -10.03
CA ASN A 55 23.40 -6.65 -11.14
C ASN A 55 22.90 -8.06 -11.49
N LEU A 56 22.44 -8.82 -10.49
CA LEU A 56 21.79 -10.12 -10.72
C LEU A 56 20.40 -9.95 -11.34
N ALA A 57 19.61 -9.00 -10.86
CA ALA A 57 18.24 -8.76 -11.33
C ALA A 57 18.18 -8.24 -12.77
N GLU A 58 19.25 -7.61 -13.28
CA GLU A 58 19.35 -7.26 -14.71
C GLU A 58 19.38 -8.49 -15.63
N LYS A 59 19.82 -9.64 -15.13
CA LYS A 59 20.02 -10.86 -15.92
C LYS A 59 19.06 -11.98 -15.56
N HIS A 60 18.45 -11.94 -14.39
CA HIS A 60 17.74 -13.05 -13.77
C HIS A 60 16.48 -12.59 -13.05
N THR A 61 15.51 -13.50 -12.92
CA THR A 61 14.41 -13.30 -11.96
C THR A 61 14.97 -13.56 -10.58
N LEU A 62 14.92 -12.57 -9.70
CA LEU A 62 15.51 -12.65 -8.37
C LEU A 62 14.45 -12.58 -7.27
N PHE A 63 14.59 -13.45 -6.28
CA PHE A 63 13.85 -13.40 -5.02
C PHE A 63 14.81 -13.53 -3.84
N VAL A 64 14.73 -12.61 -2.90
CA VAL A 64 15.63 -12.55 -1.73
C VAL A 64 14.82 -12.68 -0.45
N THR A 65 15.33 -13.43 0.52
CA THR A 65 14.78 -13.52 1.87
C THR A 65 15.89 -13.33 2.89
N LEU A 66 15.72 -12.36 3.80
CA LEU A 66 16.73 -11.98 4.79
C LEU A 66 16.17 -12.13 6.22
N ASP A 67 16.35 -13.30 6.83
CA ASP A 67 15.96 -13.57 8.23
C ASP A 67 17.08 -13.18 9.20
N SER A 68 17.21 -11.87 9.38
CA SER A 68 18.23 -11.22 10.20
C SER A 68 17.68 -9.94 10.84
N CYS A 69 18.28 -9.48 11.94
CA CYS A 69 17.99 -8.14 12.44
C CYS A 69 18.68 -7.10 11.55
N HIS A 70 18.17 -5.87 11.45
CA HIS A 70 18.71 -4.82 10.56
C HIS A 70 18.64 -5.15 9.06
N SER A 71 17.92 -6.19 8.62
CA SER A 71 17.55 -6.31 7.21
C SER A 71 16.32 -5.48 6.84
N GLY A 72 15.85 -4.65 7.77
CA GLY A 72 14.62 -3.87 7.70
C GLY A 72 14.78 -2.35 7.77
N GLY A 73 15.89 -1.75 8.22
CA GLY A 73 16.15 -0.32 8.03
C GLY A 73 15.96 0.59 9.26
N ALA A 74 16.75 0.53 10.36
CA ALA A 74 16.61 1.54 11.44
C ALA A 74 17.80 1.83 12.35
N ASP A 75 17.75 3.04 12.95
CA ASP A 75 18.35 3.41 14.23
C ASP A 75 17.53 2.97 15.45
N ARG A 76 18.18 2.55 16.56
CA ARG A 76 17.51 1.94 17.72
C ARG A 76 18.03 2.49 19.05
N ASP A 77 17.10 2.80 19.96
CA ASP A 77 17.42 3.16 21.35
C ASP A 77 17.82 1.92 22.17
N ARG A 78 19.02 2.01 22.77
CA ARG A 78 19.79 0.94 23.45
C ARG A 78 19.10 0.31 24.67
N GLU A 79 18.06 0.92 25.21
CA GLU A 79 17.39 0.44 26.45
C GLU A 79 16.44 -0.75 26.23
N GLN A 80 15.98 -1.01 25.00
CA GLN A 80 15.05 -2.12 24.74
C GLN A 80 15.72 -3.51 24.65
N GLU A 81 17.01 -3.59 24.28
CA GLU A 81 17.73 -4.86 24.21
C GLU A 81 17.95 -5.50 25.59
N ALA A 82 18.13 -4.67 26.63
CA ALA A 82 18.46 -5.15 27.98
C ALA A 82 17.27 -5.80 28.73
N ASN A 83 16.02 -5.53 28.30
CA ASN A 83 14.79 -5.95 29.01
C ASN A 83 14.00 -7.06 28.29
N SER A 84 14.55 -7.65 27.22
CA SER A 84 13.85 -8.64 26.40
C SER A 84 14.36 -10.06 26.65
N ASN A 85 13.51 -10.94 27.22
CA ASN A 85 13.76 -12.39 27.34
C ASN A 85 13.72 -13.15 25.98
N VAL A 86 13.75 -12.45 24.85
CA VAL A 86 13.69 -13.03 23.49
C VAL A 86 15.08 -13.03 22.89
N LYS A 87 15.53 -14.19 22.39
CA LYS A 87 16.77 -14.30 21.61
C LYS A 87 16.57 -13.62 20.25
N VAL A 88 17.39 -12.62 19.97
CA VAL A 88 17.37 -11.81 18.74
C VAL A 88 18.57 -12.16 17.85
N ARG A 89 18.43 -11.96 16.54
CA ARG A 89 19.47 -12.19 15.53
C ARG A 89 20.36 -10.96 15.29
N CYS A 90 20.75 -10.24 16.35
CA CYS A 90 21.77 -9.18 16.30
C CYS A 90 23.11 -9.72 16.80
N ARG A 91 24.24 -9.18 16.34
CA ARG A 91 25.52 -9.40 17.02
C ARG A 91 25.43 -8.76 18.42
N SER A 92 25.89 -9.44 19.47
CA SER A 92 25.98 -8.83 20.80
C SER A 92 26.99 -7.69 20.76
N TYR A 93 26.53 -6.45 20.95
CA TYR A 93 27.43 -5.31 21.01
C TYR A 93 28.32 -5.40 22.26
N VAL A 94 29.62 -5.56 22.03
CA VAL A 94 30.64 -5.32 23.06
C VAL A 94 31.07 -3.87 22.85
N PRO A 95 30.87 -2.95 23.82
CA PRO A 95 31.39 -1.60 23.71
C PRO A 95 32.87 -1.67 23.35
N PRO A 96 33.37 -0.84 22.42
CA PRO A 96 34.80 -0.70 22.26
C PRO A 96 35.35 -0.36 23.65
N GLN A 97 36.14 -1.28 24.21
CA GLN A 97 37.06 -0.87 25.25
C GLN A 97 37.84 0.28 24.63
N VAL A 98 37.88 1.42 25.32
CA VAL A 98 38.62 2.59 24.91
C VAL A 98 40.08 2.16 24.78
N PHE A 99 40.46 1.67 23.60
CA PHE A 99 41.84 1.53 23.21
C PHE A 99 42.27 2.93 22.83
N ASN A 100 43.16 3.48 23.67
CA ASN A 100 43.79 4.76 23.46
C ASN A 100 44.24 4.87 22.00
N LEU A 101 43.81 5.95 21.36
CA LEU A 101 44.39 6.47 20.13
C LEU A 101 45.91 6.61 20.30
N SER A 102 46.65 5.67 19.76
CA SER A 102 48.02 5.91 19.30
C SER A 102 48.42 4.84 18.29
N ASP A 103 48.84 5.31 17.13
CA ASP A 103 49.60 4.61 16.09
C ASP A 103 48.89 3.57 15.24
N SER A 104 48.46 4.01 14.05
CA SER A 104 48.97 3.45 12.80
C SER A 104 48.60 4.35 11.63
N THR A 105 49.47 5.31 11.36
CA THR A 105 49.60 5.94 10.05
C THR A 105 50.08 4.88 9.04
N THR A 106 49.22 4.44 8.15
CA THR A 106 49.64 3.93 6.85
C THR A 106 48.81 4.59 5.78
N HIS A 107 49.39 5.68 5.24
CA HIS A 107 49.05 6.22 3.94
C HIS A 107 49.18 5.10 2.88
N GLY A 108 48.06 4.77 2.25
CA GLY A 108 48.01 4.03 0.99
C GLY A 108 47.41 4.94 -0.06
N ASP A 109 48.25 5.42 -0.97
CA ASP A 109 47.92 6.38 -2.01
C ASP A 109 46.84 5.89 -2.99
N ALA A 110 46.09 6.88 -3.48
CA ALA A 110 44.98 6.78 -4.41
C ALA A 110 45.28 6.05 -5.72
N LYS A 111 44.25 5.38 -6.26
CA LYS A 111 43.88 5.52 -7.67
C LYS A 111 42.39 5.74 -7.80
N SER A 112 42.06 6.97 -8.21
CA SER A 112 40.78 7.40 -8.75
C SER A 112 40.53 6.69 -10.07
N ASP A 113 39.71 5.66 -10.06
CA ASP A 113 39.01 5.25 -11.28
C ASP A 113 37.63 5.89 -11.23
N GLN A 114 37.43 6.87 -12.12
CA GLN A 114 36.11 7.43 -12.39
C GLN A 114 35.20 6.31 -12.90
N ALA A 115 34.42 5.72 -12.00
CA ALA A 115 33.25 4.96 -12.38
C ALA A 115 32.17 5.96 -12.80
N SER A 116 31.95 6.03 -14.10
CA SER A 116 30.79 6.64 -14.73
C SER A 116 29.51 6.17 -14.03
N ASP A 117 28.75 7.15 -13.54
CA ASP A 117 27.35 7.06 -13.13
C ASP A 117 26.54 6.10 -14.02
N PRO A 118 26.07 4.95 -13.49
CA PRO A 118 25.17 4.06 -14.20
C PRO A 118 23.73 4.19 -13.65
N SER A 119 23.31 5.35 -13.14
CA SER A 119 21.91 5.60 -12.77
C SER A 119 21.02 5.99 -13.97
N GLY A 120 21.42 5.62 -15.19
CA GLY A 120 20.64 5.77 -16.42
C GLY A 120 19.42 4.84 -16.54
N LEU A 121 18.78 4.49 -15.44
CA LEU A 121 17.44 3.92 -15.46
C LEU A 121 16.46 5.09 -15.44
N SER A 122 16.11 5.56 -16.64
CA SER A 122 14.87 6.31 -16.86
C SER A 122 13.73 5.57 -16.14
N PRO A 123 12.90 6.26 -15.34
CA PRO A 123 11.65 5.69 -14.86
C PRO A 123 10.95 5.08 -16.06
N LEU A 124 10.52 3.82 -15.94
CA LEU A 124 9.61 3.24 -16.92
C LEU A 124 8.46 4.24 -17.09
N ASP A 125 8.33 4.75 -18.31
CA ASP A 125 7.30 5.67 -18.79
C ASP A 125 5.95 4.96 -18.69
N ASN A 126 5.47 4.85 -17.45
CA ASN A 126 4.13 4.44 -17.11
C ASN A 126 3.30 5.72 -17.28
N GLY A 127 2.44 5.74 -18.29
CA GLY A 127 1.79 6.96 -18.73
C GLY A 127 1.02 7.68 -17.62
N GLY A 128 1.20 9.00 -17.54
CA GLY A 128 0.27 9.93 -16.90
C GLY A 128 0.50 10.30 -15.43
N TYR A 129 1.51 9.77 -14.74
CA TYR A 129 1.75 10.13 -13.33
C TYR A 129 2.34 11.54 -13.22
N ARG A 130 1.88 12.33 -12.24
CA ARG A 130 2.61 13.54 -11.82
C ARG A 130 3.99 13.12 -11.34
N ASN A 131 5.03 13.83 -11.77
CA ASN A 131 6.43 13.49 -11.52
C ASN A 131 6.78 13.58 -10.02
N VAL A 132 6.43 12.57 -9.24
CA VAL A 132 6.88 12.38 -7.85
C VAL A 132 8.20 11.63 -7.92
N THR A 133 9.29 12.26 -7.46
CA THR A 133 10.61 11.62 -7.42
C THR A 133 11.07 11.51 -5.97
N PRO A 134 10.91 10.35 -5.31
CA PRO A 134 11.56 10.09 -4.04
C PRO A 134 13.03 9.75 -4.27
N SER A 135 13.90 10.28 -3.41
CA SER A 135 15.32 9.87 -3.34
C SER A 135 15.57 9.02 -2.10
N ASN A 136 15.45 7.70 -2.22
CA ASN A 136 15.70 6.77 -1.12
C ASN A 136 17.20 6.66 -0.82
N LYS A 137 17.58 6.94 0.43
CA LYS A 137 18.99 6.98 0.88
C LYS A 137 19.51 5.66 1.45
N SER A 138 18.67 4.64 1.67
CA SER A 138 19.16 3.28 1.94
C SER A 138 18.86 2.38 0.76
N LEU A 139 19.93 1.95 0.11
CA LEU A 139 19.89 1.20 -1.14
C LEU A 139 19.12 -0.12 -1.02
N LEU A 140 18.98 -0.74 0.17
CA LEU A 140 18.15 -1.95 0.30
C LEU A 140 16.65 -1.68 0.13
N TYR A 141 16.18 -0.44 0.34
CA TYR A 141 14.76 -0.07 0.35
C TYR A 141 14.34 0.75 -0.89
N ASN A 142 15.21 0.87 -1.89
CA ASN A 142 14.88 1.52 -3.16
C ASN A 142 13.95 0.62 -4.00
N PRO A 143 13.15 1.19 -4.94
CA PRO A 143 12.47 0.40 -5.96
C PRO A 143 13.46 -0.52 -6.69
N ARG A 144 13.21 -1.83 -6.63
CA ARG A 144 14.06 -2.86 -7.23
C ARG A 144 13.32 -3.66 -8.30
N LYS A 145 14.08 -4.16 -9.28
CA LYS A 145 13.58 -5.13 -10.28
C LYS A 145 13.29 -6.52 -9.69
N TYR A 146 13.46 -6.71 -8.39
CA TYR A 146 13.30 -7.99 -7.68
C TYR A 146 12.46 -7.83 -6.42
N ASN A 147 11.98 -8.96 -5.88
CA ASN A 147 11.27 -8.98 -4.61
C ASN A 147 12.19 -9.39 -3.47
N LEU A 148 12.02 -8.76 -2.31
CA LEU A 148 12.76 -9.08 -1.09
C LEU A 148 11.78 -9.21 0.08
N ILE A 149 11.93 -10.26 0.89
CA ILE A 149 11.25 -10.37 2.19
C ILE A 149 12.27 -10.26 3.32
N ALA A 150 12.20 -9.18 4.09
CA ALA A 150 13.00 -8.98 5.28
C ALA A 150 12.33 -9.59 6.52
N GLY A 151 13.14 -10.02 7.48
CA GLY A 151 12.69 -10.71 8.69
C GLY A 151 11.83 -9.85 9.61
N CYS A 152 12.02 -8.53 9.59
CA CYS A 152 11.34 -7.58 10.46
C CYS A 152 11.27 -6.18 9.82
N GLN A 153 10.49 -5.30 10.44
CA GLN A 153 10.51 -3.86 10.14
C GLN A 153 11.84 -3.23 10.62
N PRO A 154 12.18 -2.03 10.11
CA PRO A 154 13.18 -1.12 10.65
C PRO A 154 13.54 -1.30 12.14
N SER A 155 12.62 -0.92 13.04
CA SER A 155 12.87 -0.84 14.48
C SER A 155 12.73 -2.18 15.22
N GLN A 156 12.39 -3.25 14.49
CA GLN A 156 12.03 -4.54 15.04
C GLN A 156 13.19 -5.53 15.03
N TYR A 157 13.05 -6.63 15.76
CA TYR A 157 14.08 -7.67 15.85
C TYR A 157 13.58 -8.97 15.20
N ALA A 158 14.43 -9.59 14.38
CA ALA A 158 14.20 -10.94 13.91
C ALA A 158 14.47 -11.95 15.04
N ALA A 159 13.45 -12.69 15.43
CA ALA A 159 13.49 -13.62 16.55
C ALA A 159 13.80 -15.06 16.13
N GLU A 160 14.24 -15.85 17.10
CA GLU A 160 14.28 -17.31 17.00
C GLU A 160 12.93 -17.95 17.32
N TRP A 161 12.49 -18.89 16.48
CA TRP A 161 11.30 -19.71 16.70
C TRP A 161 11.67 -21.10 17.20
N LYS A 162 11.05 -21.51 18.31
CA LYS A 162 11.20 -22.86 18.88
C LYS A 162 9.99 -23.70 18.50
N TYR A 163 10.23 -24.89 17.95
CA TYR A 163 9.17 -25.83 17.60
C TYR A 163 9.60 -27.26 17.90
N THR A 164 8.61 -28.13 18.08
CA THR A 164 8.85 -29.56 18.28
C THR A 164 8.58 -30.30 16.99
N LYS A 165 9.52 -31.15 16.58
CA LYS A 165 9.36 -32.06 15.44
C LYS A 165 9.51 -33.49 15.93
N THR A 166 8.52 -34.33 15.66
CA THR A 166 8.61 -35.77 15.91
C THR A 166 9.20 -36.44 14.67
N VAL A 167 10.32 -37.13 14.84
CA VAL A 167 10.95 -37.97 13.82
C VAL A 167 11.17 -39.32 14.47
N ASP A 168 10.68 -40.40 13.86
CA ASP A 168 10.79 -41.77 14.36
C ASP A 168 10.29 -41.96 15.81
N ASN A 169 9.12 -41.40 16.14
CA ASN A 169 8.52 -41.37 17.49
C ASN A 169 9.35 -40.63 18.56
N ILE A 170 10.41 -39.90 18.16
CA ILE A 170 11.22 -39.07 19.07
C ILE A 170 10.90 -37.60 18.82
N SER A 171 10.36 -36.94 19.84
CA SER A 171 10.13 -35.50 19.84
C SER A 171 11.44 -34.75 20.06
N LYS A 172 11.89 -33.98 19.06
CA LYS A 172 13.05 -33.09 19.18
C LYS A 172 12.59 -31.63 19.19
N HIS A 173 13.11 -30.86 20.14
CA HIS A 173 12.96 -29.40 20.15
C HIS A 173 14.01 -28.79 19.21
N LEU A 174 13.54 -28.07 18.21
CA LEU A 174 14.37 -27.39 17.22
C LEU A 174 14.17 -25.89 17.33
N THR A 175 15.20 -25.14 16.94
CA THR A 175 15.17 -23.68 16.88
C THR A 175 15.55 -23.24 15.47
N CYS A 176 14.82 -22.30 14.89
CA CYS A 176 15.11 -21.70 13.59
C CYS A 176 14.71 -20.22 13.60
N GLY A 177 14.88 -19.51 12.49
CA GLY A 177 14.36 -18.15 12.37
C GLY A 177 12.84 -18.12 12.26
N ALA A 178 12.21 -17.18 12.96
CA ALA A 178 10.76 -17.06 12.97
C ALA A 178 10.20 -16.74 11.58
N MET A 179 10.84 -15.84 10.83
CA MET A 179 10.43 -15.53 9.46
C MET A 179 10.60 -16.77 8.58
N THR A 180 11.75 -17.44 8.65
CA THR A 180 12.01 -18.67 7.88
C THR A 180 10.98 -19.77 8.18
N TYR A 181 10.63 -19.99 9.45
CA TYR A 181 9.64 -20.98 9.84
C TYR A 181 8.28 -20.69 9.22
N HIS A 182 7.79 -19.46 9.37
CA HIS A 182 6.48 -19.07 8.86
C HIS A 182 6.44 -18.93 7.34
N PHE A 183 7.55 -18.56 6.71
CA PHE A 183 7.72 -18.57 5.25
C PHE A 183 7.51 -19.99 4.69
N LEU A 184 8.22 -20.99 5.24
CA LEU A 184 8.07 -22.39 4.82
C LEU A 184 6.65 -22.91 5.06
N LYS A 185 6.05 -22.62 6.22
CA LYS A 185 4.66 -22.99 6.51
C LYS A 185 3.65 -22.35 5.56
N SER A 186 3.93 -21.13 5.11
CA SER A 186 3.07 -20.42 4.16
C SER A 186 3.14 -21.08 2.80
N LEU A 187 4.35 -21.39 2.30
CA LEU A 187 4.54 -22.15 1.06
C LEU A 187 3.83 -23.51 1.11
N ASP A 188 4.01 -24.28 2.19
CA ASP A 188 3.34 -25.58 2.37
C ASP A 188 1.81 -25.47 2.32
N SER A 189 1.25 -24.38 2.85
CA SER A 189 -0.19 -24.16 2.89
C SER A 189 -0.79 -23.69 1.56
N LEU A 190 0.01 -23.02 0.74
CA LEU A 190 -0.40 -22.47 -0.55
C LEU A 190 -0.19 -23.48 -1.68
N ARG A 191 0.84 -24.34 -1.58
CA ARG A 191 1.17 -25.38 -2.56
C ARG A 191 -0.03 -26.23 -3.03
N PRO A 192 -0.97 -26.66 -2.17
CA PRO A 192 -2.06 -27.54 -2.60
C PRO A 192 -3.05 -26.89 -3.59
N SER A 193 -3.07 -25.56 -3.73
CA SER A 193 -3.96 -24.93 -4.71
C SER A 193 -3.60 -25.29 -6.15
N GLY A 194 -2.31 -25.53 -6.43
CA GLY A 194 -1.80 -25.72 -7.79
C GLY A 194 -1.85 -24.45 -8.66
N GLU A 195 -2.36 -23.35 -8.11
CA GLU A 195 -2.54 -22.06 -8.78
C GLU A 195 -1.33 -21.16 -8.55
N PRO A 196 -1.01 -20.24 -9.46
CA PRO A 196 0.04 -19.27 -9.20
C PRO A 196 -0.34 -18.32 -8.06
N VAL A 197 0.68 -17.90 -7.32
CA VAL A 197 0.57 -17.11 -6.07
C VAL A 197 1.42 -15.86 -6.23
N THR A 198 0.94 -14.70 -5.79
CA THR A 198 1.74 -13.47 -5.80
C THR A 198 2.58 -13.31 -4.52
N TYR A 199 3.63 -12.48 -4.57
CA TYR A 199 4.43 -12.15 -3.38
C TYR A 199 3.58 -11.54 -2.27
N LYS A 200 2.55 -10.75 -2.60
CA LYS A 200 1.57 -10.23 -1.65
C LYS A 200 0.86 -11.33 -0.89
N GLN A 201 0.32 -12.33 -1.59
CA GLN A 201 -0.42 -13.42 -0.97
C GLN A 201 0.46 -14.27 -0.05
N LEU A 202 1.70 -14.51 -0.48
CA LEU A 202 2.70 -15.19 0.34
C LEU A 202 3.02 -14.38 1.61
N SER A 203 3.26 -13.07 1.46
CA SER A 203 3.56 -12.17 2.57
C SER A 203 2.39 -12.07 3.56
N ASP A 204 1.18 -11.83 3.08
CA ASP A 204 -0.04 -11.73 3.90
C ASP A 204 -0.26 -13.01 4.72
N LYS A 205 -0.10 -14.18 4.08
CA LYS A 205 -0.19 -15.49 4.75
C LYS A 205 0.91 -15.69 5.80
N MET A 206 2.14 -15.29 5.49
CA MET A 206 3.29 -15.41 6.37
C MET A 206 3.17 -14.48 7.59
N GLN A 207 2.66 -13.27 7.42
CA GLN A 207 2.51 -12.29 8.49
C GLN A 207 1.37 -12.64 9.47
N ALA A 208 0.32 -13.34 9.01
CA ALA A 208 -0.82 -13.72 9.85
C ALA A 208 -0.43 -14.40 11.19
N PRO A 209 0.42 -15.45 11.24
CA PRO A 209 0.82 -16.07 12.51
C PRO A 209 1.64 -15.15 13.41
N PHE A 210 2.40 -14.19 12.86
CA PHE A 210 3.14 -13.24 13.72
C PHE A 210 2.18 -12.48 14.62
N ARG A 211 1.02 -12.04 14.11
CA ARG A 211 0.02 -11.26 14.86
C ARG A 211 -0.50 -11.92 16.15
N VAL A 212 -0.44 -13.26 16.26
CA VAL A 212 -1.02 -14.03 17.36
C VAL A 212 0.00 -14.83 18.18
N THR A 213 1.26 -14.78 17.77
CA THR A 213 2.37 -15.35 18.56
C THR A 213 2.90 -14.31 19.55
N PRO A 214 3.74 -14.70 20.52
CA PRO A 214 4.43 -13.76 21.41
C PRO A 214 5.24 -12.66 20.68
N TYR A 215 5.44 -12.79 19.37
CA TYR A 215 6.15 -11.87 18.50
C TYR A 215 5.27 -10.80 17.84
N GLY A 216 3.94 -10.82 18.00
CA GLY A 216 2.99 -10.02 17.19
C GLY A 216 3.06 -8.50 17.28
N ASN A 217 3.92 -7.99 18.17
CA ASN A 217 4.26 -6.57 18.28
C ASN A 217 5.78 -6.30 18.17
N ARG A 218 6.60 -7.34 17.99
CA ARG A 218 8.08 -7.28 18.02
C ARG A 218 8.73 -7.66 16.70
N GLN A 219 8.03 -8.41 15.85
CA GLN A 219 8.49 -8.83 14.54
C GLN A 219 7.34 -8.89 13.54
N ASN A 220 7.48 -8.15 12.45
CA ASN A 220 6.59 -8.18 11.31
C ASN A 220 7.43 -8.17 10.02
N PRO A 221 7.52 -9.29 9.30
CA PRO A 221 8.28 -9.35 8.06
C PRO A 221 7.83 -8.28 7.05
N MET A 222 8.78 -7.69 6.34
CA MET A 222 8.55 -6.65 5.35
C MET A 222 8.70 -7.21 3.93
N LEU A 223 7.80 -6.86 3.01
CA LEU A 223 7.92 -7.14 1.58
C LEU A 223 8.37 -5.88 0.86
N LEU A 224 9.40 -6.00 0.04
CA LEU A 224 9.91 -4.97 -0.87
C LEU A 224 9.82 -5.47 -2.32
N GLY A 225 9.63 -4.55 -3.26
CA GLY A 225 9.41 -4.83 -4.69
C GLY A 225 7.96 -5.16 -5.03
N ASP A 226 7.70 -5.42 -6.32
CA ASP A 226 6.35 -5.58 -6.88
C ASP A 226 5.52 -6.68 -6.17
N PRO A 227 4.49 -6.33 -5.37
CA PRO A 227 3.73 -7.28 -4.57
C PRO A 227 2.83 -8.18 -5.42
N ASP A 228 2.50 -7.75 -6.64
CA ASP A 228 1.61 -8.47 -7.56
C ASP A 228 2.38 -9.35 -8.55
N ARG A 229 3.71 -9.36 -8.47
CA ARG A 229 4.53 -10.33 -9.19
C ARG A 229 4.18 -11.75 -8.76
N ILE A 230 3.99 -12.62 -9.74
CA ILE A 230 3.78 -14.05 -9.48
C ILE A 230 5.09 -14.63 -8.95
N LEU A 231 5.00 -15.38 -7.85
CA LEU A 231 6.12 -16.05 -7.21
C LEU A 231 6.89 -16.90 -8.24
N LEU A 232 8.20 -16.70 -8.30
CA LEU A 232 9.14 -17.36 -9.23
C LEU A 232 8.98 -16.96 -10.73
N ALA A 233 8.12 -16.02 -11.07
CA ALA A 233 7.91 -15.58 -12.45
C ALA A 233 8.34 -14.13 -12.68
N THR A 234 8.63 -13.79 -13.93
CA THR A 234 8.81 -12.39 -14.37
C THR A 234 7.49 -11.67 -14.60
N LYS A 235 6.39 -12.43 -14.73
CA LYS A 235 5.08 -11.87 -15.03
C LYS A 235 4.44 -11.28 -13.78
N THR A 236 4.13 -10.01 -13.85
CA THR A 236 3.24 -9.35 -12.90
C THR A 236 1.80 -9.69 -13.22
N MET A 237 1.04 -10.04 -12.20
CA MET A 237 -0.40 -10.09 -12.36
C MET A 237 -0.91 -8.68 -12.59
N GLN A 238 -1.49 -8.44 -13.76
CA GLN A 238 -2.38 -7.32 -13.96
C GLN A 238 -3.67 -7.64 -13.19
N ILE A 239 -3.63 -7.46 -11.87
CA ILE A 239 -4.77 -7.71 -11.00
C ILE A 239 -5.81 -6.66 -11.35
N LYS A 240 -6.76 -7.06 -12.20
CA LYS A 240 -7.82 -6.19 -12.67
C LYS A 240 -8.65 -5.63 -11.53
N ALA A 241 -8.69 -6.27 -10.35
CA ALA A 241 -9.33 -5.73 -9.15
C ALA A 241 -8.62 -6.07 -7.83
N ARG A 242 -8.12 -5.08 -7.06
CA ARG A 242 -7.65 -5.31 -5.69
C ARG A 242 -8.84 -5.24 -4.72
N ALA A 243 -9.58 -6.34 -4.59
CA ALA A 243 -10.54 -6.47 -3.50
C ALA A 243 -9.79 -6.42 -2.15
N LEU A 244 -10.37 -5.81 -1.12
CA LEU A 244 -9.77 -5.90 0.20
C LEU A 244 -9.65 -7.36 0.62
N THR A 245 -8.42 -7.77 0.89
CA THR A 245 -8.08 -9.04 1.52
C THR A 245 -7.66 -8.85 2.97
N ALA A 246 -7.93 -9.87 3.77
CA ALA A 246 -7.43 -10.04 5.12
C ALA A 246 -7.14 -11.53 5.35
N ASN A 247 -6.56 -11.84 6.51
CA ASN A 247 -6.37 -13.20 6.97
C ASN A 247 -7.02 -13.41 8.32
N VAL A 248 -7.63 -14.58 8.50
CA VAL A 248 -8.04 -15.07 9.80
C VAL A 248 -6.78 -15.24 10.64
N ILE A 249 -6.76 -14.71 11.86
CA ILE A 249 -5.63 -14.86 12.79
C ILE A 249 -6.02 -15.63 14.04
N VAL A 250 -7.28 -15.54 14.46
CA VAL A 250 -7.84 -16.28 15.58
C VAL A 250 -9.15 -16.91 15.15
N ASN A 251 -9.37 -18.15 15.57
CA ASN A 251 -10.68 -18.77 15.57
C ASN A 251 -11.04 -19.11 17.02
N ASN A 252 -12.10 -18.49 17.52
CA ASN A 252 -12.69 -18.76 18.82
C ASN A 252 -13.99 -19.53 18.62
N ASN A 253 -14.51 -20.17 19.67
CA ASN A 253 -15.73 -21.00 19.60
C ASN A 253 -16.97 -20.31 18.99
N ASN A 254 -17.01 -18.97 18.94
CA ASN A 254 -18.15 -18.20 18.44
C ASN A 254 -17.79 -17.16 17.37
N SER A 255 -16.50 -16.92 17.07
CA SER A 255 -16.09 -15.84 16.18
C SER A 255 -14.72 -16.10 15.56
N VAL A 256 -14.47 -15.44 14.43
CA VAL A 256 -13.16 -15.40 13.78
C VAL A 256 -12.64 -13.97 13.78
N THR A 257 -11.35 -13.80 14.06
CA THR A 257 -10.70 -12.49 14.06
C THR A 257 -9.85 -12.35 12.81
N LEU A 258 -9.98 -11.23 12.09
CA LEU A 258 -9.14 -10.87 10.96
C LEU A 258 -7.98 -9.94 11.38
N ASN A 259 -6.87 -9.99 10.64
CA ASN A 259 -5.69 -9.11 10.81
C ASN A 259 -5.84 -7.71 10.18
N LYS A 260 -7.08 -7.25 9.99
CA LYS A 260 -7.42 -5.95 9.45
C LYS A 260 -8.51 -5.37 10.34
N GLY A 261 -8.47 -4.06 10.56
CA GLY A 261 -9.41 -3.36 11.44
C GLY A 261 -9.77 -1.99 10.89
N ILE A 262 -10.05 -1.04 11.79
CA ILE A 262 -10.42 0.33 11.46
C ILE A 262 -9.32 1.04 10.64
N ALA A 263 -8.05 0.77 10.93
CA ALA A 263 -6.90 1.31 10.18
C ALA A 263 -6.87 0.85 8.72
N ASN A 264 -7.50 -0.29 8.44
CA ASN A 264 -7.73 -0.77 7.11
C ASN A 264 -9.19 -0.62 6.74
N GLN A 265 -9.93 0.31 7.35
CA GLN A 265 -11.31 0.70 7.05
C GLN A 265 -12.34 -0.44 7.11
N ILE A 266 -12.18 -1.39 8.03
CA ILE A 266 -13.24 -2.37 8.30
C ILE A 266 -14.24 -1.74 9.27
N THR A 267 -15.54 -1.84 8.94
CA THR A 267 -16.62 -1.26 9.75
C THR A 267 -17.61 -2.34 10.20
N LEU A 268 -18.38 -2.03 11.24
CA LEU A 268 -19.46 -2.90 11.72
C LEU A 268 -20.46 -3.21 10.59
N GLY A 269 -20.86 -4.47 10.48
CA GLY A 269 -21.78 -4.98 9.45
C GLY A 269 -21.13 -5.29 8.10
N ASP A 270 -19.83 -5.02 7.90
CA ASP A 270 -19.12 -5.48 6.71
C ASP A 270 -19.14 -7.01 6.64
N LYS A 271 -19.27 -7.57 5.44
CA LYS A 271 -19.27 -9.02 5.24
C LYS A 271 -18.05 -9.48 4.45
N PHE A 272 -17.52 -10.61 4.87
CA PHE A 272 -16.39 -11.27 4.25
C PHE A 272 -16.74 -12.71 3.87
N LEU A 273 -16.20 -13.15 2.74
CA LEU A 273 -16.14 -14.56 2.38
C LEU A 273 -14.77 -15.11 2.79
N LEU A 274 -14.79 -16.22 3.52
CA LEU A 274 -13.61 -16.88 4.06
C LEU A 274 -13.26 -18.13 3.25
N TYR A 275 -11.97 -18.30 2.95
CA TYR A 275 -11.45 -19.35 2.08
C TYR A 275 -10.22 -20.05 2.70
N PRO A 276 -10.13 -21.38 2.59
CA PRO A 276 -8.91 -22.09 2.97
C PRO A 276 -7.77 -21.72 2.00
N PRO A 277 -6.50 -21.70 2.46
CA PRO A 277 -5.34 -21.41 1.62
C PRO A 277 -5.19 -22.32 0.39
N SER A 278 -5.72 -23.55 0.46
CA SER A 278 -5.73 -24.50 -0.66
C SER A 278 -6.68 -24.13 -1.80
N LYS A 279 -7.56 -23.13 -1.61
CA LYS A 279 -8.51 -22.64 -2.63
C LYS A 279 -8.20 -21.21 -3.05
N VAL A 280 -6.94 -20.79 -2.93
CA VAL A 280 -6.50 -19.46 -3.33
C VAL A 280 -6.25 -19.46 -4.83
N TYR A 281 -7.02 -18.65 -5.55
CA TYR A 281 -6.84 -18.40 -6.98
C TYR A 281 -6.24 -17.01 -7.16
N LEU A 282 -4.94 -16.90 -7.49
CA LEU A 282 -4.36 -15.77 -8.24
C LEU A 282 -4.80 -14.33 -7.84
N GLY A 283 -5.02 -14.03 -6.56
CA GLY A 283 -5.59 -12.76 -6.09
C GLY A 283 -7.04 -12.48 -6.55
N LEU A 284 -7.62 -13.34 -7.37
CA LEU A 284 -8.97 -13.28 -7.90
C LEU A 284 -9.76 -14.44 -7.31
N ILE A 285 -10.24 -14.28 -6.09
CA ILE A 285 -11.44 -15.00 -5.69
C ILE A 285 -12.55 -14.43 -6.58
N LEU A 286 -12.84 -15.08 -7.70
CA LEU A 286 -13.86 -14.63 -8.64
C LEU A 286 -15.22 -14.59 -7.93
N ALA A 287 -16.05 -13.61 -8.29
CA ALA A 287 -17.33 -13.34 -7.65
C ALA A 287 -18.31 -14.53 -7.66
N ASP A 288 -18.05 -15.53 -8.51
CA ASP A 288 -18.90 -16.71 -8.70
C ASP A 288 -18.54 -17.89 -7.78
N ASP A 289 -17.53 -17.76 -6.90
CA ASP A 289 -17.18 -18.82 -5.95
C ASP A 289 -18.18 -18.89 -4.80
N ALA A 290 -19.30 -19.60 -5.03
CA ALA A 290 -20.29 -20.05 -4.05
C ALA A 290 -19.72 -20.95 -2.93
N ALA A 291 -18.39 -21.08 -2.83
CA ALA A 291 -17.69 -21.96 -1.89
C ALA A 291 -17.15 -21.27 -0.62
N GLY A 292 -17.12 -19.93 -0.59
CA GLY A 292 -16.65 -19.16 0.57
C GLY A 292 -17.63 -19.22 1.74
N ILE A 293 -17.12 -19.17 2.97
CA ILE A 293 -17.97 -19.07 4.16
C ILE A 293 -18.22 -17.59 4.45
N GLU A 294 -19.47 -17.14 4.38
CA GLU A 294 -19.81 -15.75 4.70
C GLU A 294 -19.80 -15.53 6.23
N ALA A 295 -19.13 -14.46 6.65
CA ALA A 295 -19.10 -13.98 8.02
C ALA A 295 -19.26 -12.45 8.06
N GLU A 296 -19.90 -11.93 9.10
CA GLU A 296 -20.22 -10.51 9.27
C GLU A 296 -19.44 -9.91 10.43
N VAL A 297 -18.90 -8.71 10.24
CA VAL A 297 -18.14 -7.97 11.24
C VAL A 297 -19.06 -7.46 12.34
N THR A 298 -18.83 -7.91 13.57
CA THR A 298 -19.60 -7.54 14.76
C THR A 298 -18.82 -6.67 15.74
N SER A 299 -17.49 -6.64 15.63
CA SER A 299 -16.61 -5.78 16.41
C SER A 299 -15.39 -5.37 15.60
N THR A 300 -14.89 -4.16 15.87
CA THR A 300 -13.69 -3.63 15.22
C THR A 300 -12.75 -3.04 16.26
N ALA A 301 -11.47 -3.29 16.08
CA ALA A 301 -10.37 -2.61 16.75
C ALA A 301 -9.48 -1.94 15.69
N MET A 302 -8.47 -1.20 16.12
CA MET A 302 -7.60 -0.45 15.21
C MET A 302 -7.01 -1.33 14.09
N TYR A 303 -6.51 -2.53 14.42
CA TYR A 303 -5.82 -3.40 13.45
C TYR A 303 -6.45 -4.78 13.28
N THR A 304 -7.59 -5.04 13.93
CA THR A 304 -8.28 -6.33 13.88
C THR A 304 -9.79 -6.13 13.86
N SER A 305 -10.52 -7.14 13.41
CA SER A 305 -11.99 -7.16 13.43
C SER A 305 -12.48 -8.55 13.76
N ASP A 306 -13.53 -8.66 14.58
CA ASP A 306 -14.18 -9.92 14.89
C ASP A 306 -15.43 -10.11 14.04
N LEU A 307 -15.57 -11.30 13.48
CA LEU A 307 -16.67 -11.68 12.62
C LEU A 307 -17.41 -12.88 13.20
N VAL A 308 -18.72 -12.89 13.01
CA VAL A 308 -19.61 -13.98 13.38
C VAL A 308 -20.23 -14.58 12.12
N LEU A 309 -20.34 -15.90 12.11
CA LEU A 309 -21.03 -16.64 11.06
C LEU A 309 -22.50 -16.76 11.44
N SER A 310 -23.41 -16.52 10.50
CA SER A 310 -24.86 -16.61 10.72
C SER A 310 -25.50 -17.73 9.91
N GLY A 311 -26.67 -18.21 10.36
CA GLY A 311 -27.44 -19.24 9.68
C GLY A 311 -26.68 -20.58 9.55
N ASP A 312 -26.79 -21.22 8.39
CA ASP A 312 -26.17 -22.52 8.12
C ASP A 312 -24.64 -22.50 8.20
N ASN A 313 -24.01 -21.34 8.03
CA ASN A 313 -22.57 -21.17 8.13
C ASN A 313 -22.04 -21.34 9.56
N ALA A 314 -22.87 -21.13 10.60
CA ALA A 314 -22.42 -21.25 11.99
C ALA A 314 -21.85 -22.64 12.33
N ARG A 315 -22.33 -23.69 11.64
CA ARG A 315 -21.84 -25.07 11.81
C ARG A 315 -20.43 -25.29 11.24
N ARG A 316 -19.97 -24.42 10.34
CA ARG A 316 -18.69 -24.49 9.64
C ARG A 316 -17.57 -23.71 10.35
N LEU A 317 -17.86 -23.11 11.51
CA LEU A 317 -16.87 -22.33 12.27
C LEU A 317 -15.64 -23.17 12.63
N ASN A 318 -15.82 -24.44 13.00
CA ASN A 318 -14.73 -25.35 13.35
C ASN A 318 -13.85 -25.73 12.15
N ASP A 319 -14.31 -25.50 10.91
CA ASP A 319 -13.52 -25.77 9.71
C ASP A 319 -12.48 -24.66 9.47
N ILE A 320 -12.71 -23.47 10.03
CA ILE A 320 -11.87 -22.29 9.79
C ILE A 320 -10.62 -22.37 10.67
N ALA A 321 -9.47 -22.03 10.10
CA ALA A 321 -8.21 -22.02 10.83
C ALA A 321 -7.45 -20.70 10.64
N PRO A 322 -6.56 -20.33 11.58
CA PRO A 322 -5.63 -19.24 11.38
C PRO A 322 -4.87 -19.34 10.04
N GLY A 323 -4.78 -18.21 9.37
CA GLY A 323 -4.23 -17.98 8.05
C GLY A 323 -5.16 -18.37 6.90
N TRP A 324 -6.44 -18.65 7.12
CA TRP A 324 -7.44 -18.59 6.05
C TRP A 324 -7.50 -17.18 5.46
N PHE A 325 -7.86 -17.07 4.19
CA PHE A 325 -8.03 -15.79 3.51
C PHE A 325 -9.46 -15.29 3.68
N ALA A 326 -9.62 -13.99 3.83
CA ALA A 326 -10.90 -13.32 3.88
C ALA A 326 -10.93 -12.27 2.77
N ARG A 327 -11.96 -12.29 1.94
CA ARG A 327 -12.21 -11.25 0.94
C ARG A 327 -13.51 -10.55 1.31
N LEU A 328 -13.51 -9.24 1.28
CA LEU A 328 -14.75 -8.50 1.45
C LEU A 328 -15.76 -8.88 0.34
N SER A 329 -16.95 -9.30 0.75
CA SER A 329 -18.08 -9.59 -0.14
C SER A 329 -19.09 -8.45 -0.21
N LYS A 330 -19.37 -7.78 0.91
CA LYS A 330 -20.37 -6.71 0.99
C LYS A 330 -19.98 -5.67 2.03
N ARG A 331 -20.22 -4.39 1.73
CA ARG A 331 -20.10 -3.28 2.69
C ARG A 331 -21.40 -3.04 3.45
N SER A 332 -21.27 -2.60 4.71
CA SER A 332 -22.41 -2.05 5.45
C SER A 332 -22.74 -0.62 5.05
N HIS A 333 -21.74 0.18 4.68
CA HIS A 333 -21.89 1.59 4.32
C HIS A 333 -21.32 1.88 2.92
N ALA A 334 -22.17 2.39 2.04
CA ALA A 334 -21.83 2.74 0.65
C ALA A 334 -22.40 4.13 0.33
N LYS A 335 -21.73 4.88 -0.56
CA LYS A 335 -22.21 6.19 -1.05
C LYS A 335 -23.55 6.03 -1.74
N LEU A 336 -24.41 7.02 -1.61
CA LEU A 336 -25.73 6.99 -2.19
C LEU A 336 -25.70 7.64 -3.57
N VAL A 337 -25.97 6.86 -4.62
CA VAL A 337 -26.00 7.38 -6.00
C VAL A 337 -27.41 7.26 -6.54
N TYR A 338 -27.97 8.38 -7.00
CA TYR A 338 -29.29 8.43 -7.62
C TYR A 338 -29.17 8.44 -9.12
N LEU A 339 -29.94 7.58 -9.78
CA LEU A 339 -30.10 7.60 -11.22
C LEU A 339 -31.45 8.27 -11.53
N GLN A 340 -31.41 9.47 -12.11
CA GLN A 340 -32.58 10.31 -12.37
C GLN A 340 -32.75 10.49 -13.88
N PHE A 341 -33.81 9.91 -14.42
CA PHE A 341 -34.18 10.08 -15.83
C PHE A 341 -35.52 10.81 -15.93
N PRO A 342 -35.76 11.56 -17.03
CA PRO A 342 -37.01 12.29 -17.21
C PRO A 342 -38.23 11.33 -17.10
N PRO A 343 -39.22 11.63 -16.26
CA PRO A 343 -40.42 10.79 -16.16
C PRO A 343 -41.23 10.83 -17.46
N GLY A 344 -41.63 9.67 -17.97
CA GLY A 344 -42.61 9.55 -19.07
C GLY A 344 -42.05 9.27 -20.47
N GLY A 345 -40.75 9.04 -20.62
CA GLY A 345 -40.17 8.48 -21.85
C GLY A 345 -39.85 7.00 -21.68
N ASP A 346 -40.40 6.13 -22.54
CA ASP A 346 -39.81 4.81 -22.79
C ASP A 346 -38.41 5.03 -23.37
N ASN A 347 -37.41 5.23 -22.50
CA ASN A 347 -36.02 5.39 -22.93
C ASN A 347 -35.36 4.00 -22.91
N PRO A 348 -35.07 3.39 -24.08
CA PRO A 348 -34.45 2.08 -24.14
C PRO A 348 -33.08 2.03 -23.46
N ALA A 349 -32.38 3.17 -23.36
CA ALA A 349 -31.14 3.28 -22.61
C ALA A 349 -31.36 3.12 -21.11
N TYR A 350 -32.43 3.71 -20.56
CA TYR A 350 -32.75 3.61 -19.13
C TYR A 350 -33.05 2.17 -18.72
N GLU A 351 -33.92 1.47 -19.47
CA GLU A 351 -34.23 0.07 -19.18
C GLU A 351 -33.05 -0.87 -19.45
N ARG A 352 -32.17 -0.54 -20.42
CA ARG A 352 -30.90 -1.27 -20.62
C ARG A 352 -29.97 -1.11 -19.42
N ILE A 353 -29.77 0.11 -18.91
CA ILE A 353 -28.95 0.36 -17.72
C ILE A 353 -29.55 -0.36 -16.52
N ARG A 354 -30.85 -0.23 -16.29
CA ARG A 354 -31.57 -0.88 -15.19
C ARG A 354 -31.45 -2.40 -15.24
N THR A 355 -31.61 -2.98 -16.43
CA THR A 355 -31.48 -4.43 -16.65
C THR A 355 -30.04 -4.88 -16.46
N ASN A 356 -29.07 -4.24 -17.11
CA ASN A 356 -27.65 -4.58 -16.96
C ASN A 356 -27.18 -4.44 -15.51
N TRP A 357 -27.64 -3.40 -14.80
CA TRP A 357 -27.30 -3.20 -13.40
C TRP A 357 -27.85 -4.28 -12.48
N ARG A 358 -29.12 -4.66 -12.69
CA ARG A 358 -29.76 -5.75 -11.94
C ARG A 358 -29.07 -7.09 -12.16
N HIS A 359 -28.52 -7.34 -13.35
CA HIS A 359 -27.85 -8.60 -13.69
C HIS A 359 -26.35 -8.59 -13.37
N ASN A 360 -25.71 -7.42 -13.30
CA ASN A 360 -24.28 -7.26 -13.02
C ASN A 360 -24.04 -6.45 -11.73
N VAL A 361 -24.76 -6.78 -10.66
CA VAL A 361 -24.59 -6.10 -9.36
C VAL A 361 -23.17 -6.36 -8.85
N ASN A 362 -22.34 -5.33 -8.88
CA ASN A 362 -21.05 -5.36 -8.20
C ASN A 362 -21.28 -5.17 -6.69
N TYR A 363 -21.44 -6.27 -5.95
CA TYR A 363 -21.64 -6.24 -4.49
C TYR A 363 -20.48 -5.60 -3.70
N GLN A 364 -19.34 -5.38 -4.36
CA GLN A 364 -18.18 -4.69 -3.80
C GLN A 364 -18.13 -3.20 -4.16
N ALA A 365 -19.10 -2.70 -4.94
CA ALA A 365 -19.15 -1.28 -5.31
C ALA A 365 -19.19 -0.40 -4.05
N PRO A 366 -18.46 0.73 -4.02
CA PRO A 366 -18.46 1.65 -2.92
C PRO A 366 -19.77 2.47 -2.83
N TYR A 367 -20.77 2.18 -3.66
CA TYR A 367 -22.03 2.90 -3.68
C TYR A 367 -23.25 1.98 -3.83
N ASN A 368 -24.38 2.48 -3.32
CA ASN A 368 -25.70 1.95 -3.56
C ASN A 368 -26.37 2.78 -4.64
N LEU A 369 -26.66 2.15 -5.78
CA LEU A 369 -27.41 2.79 -6.86
C LEU A 369 -28.90 2.66 -6.61
N ILE A 370 -29.61 3.80 -6.53
CA ILE A 370 -31.07 3.86 -6.42
C ILE A 370 -31.65 4.45 -7.70
N PHE A 371 -32.56 3.68 -8.30
CA PHE A 371 -33.37 4.10 -9.44
C PHE A 371 -34.66 4.72 -8.92
N ASP A 372 -35.10 5.81 -9.55
CA ASP A 372 -36.38 6.48 -9.23
C ASP A 372 -36.52 6.76 -7.72
N PRO A 373 -35.61 7.56 -7.13
CA PRO A 373 -35.62 7.79 -5.68
C PRO A 373 -36.97 8.37 -5.23
N PRO A 374 -37.52 7.91 -4.09
CA PRO A 374 -38.79 8.44 -3.58
C PRO A 374 -38.68 9.93 -3.22
N VAL A 375 -39.81 10.64 -3.19
CA VAL A 375 -39.86 12.09 -2.90
C VAL A 375 -39.21 12.47 -1.57
N ASN A 376 -39.22 11.56 -0.58
CA ASN A 376 -38.64 11.76 0.75
C ASN A 376 -37.31 11.02 0.94
N ALA A 377 -36.61 10.67 -0.14
CA ALA A 377 -35.34 9.97 -0.05
C ALA A 377 -34.24 10.90 0.51
N PRO A 378 -33.23 10.36 1.22
CA PRO A 378 -32.10 11.16 1.70
C PRO A 378 -31.33 11.79 0.53
N THR A 379 -30.69 12.93 0.75
CA THR A 379 -29.87 13.56 -0.30
C THR A 379 -28.78 12.58 -0.76
N PRO A 380 -28.63 12.34 -2.08
CA PRO A 380 -27.59 11.47 -2.58
C PRO A 380 -26.21 12.12 -2.44
N ASP A 381 -25.16 11.30 -2.40
CA ASP A 381 -23.79 11.79 -2.54
C ASP A 381 -23.49 12.20 -3.99
N PHE A 382 -24.11 11.51 -4.97
CA PHE A 382 -24.10 11.88 -6.38
C PHE A 382 -25.45 11.63 -7.06
N ALA A 383 -25.86 12.51 -7.96
CA ALA A 383 -26.99 12.30 -8.86
C ALA A 383 -26.51 12.20 -10.30
N VAL A 384 -26.96 11.17 -11.02
CA VAL A 384 -26.67 10.93 -12.43
C VAL A 384 -27.92 11.18 -13.24
N SER A 385 -27.81 12.03 -14.25
CA SER A 385 -28.87 12.32 -15.22
C SER A 385 -28.34 12.19 -16.65
N VAL A 386 -29.24 12.28 -17.63
CA VAL A 386 -28.87 12.35 -19.05
C VAL A 386 -29.27 13.71 -19.59
N ASP A 387 -28.37 14.32 -20.32
CA ASP A 387 -28.56 15.65 -20.88
C ASP A 387 -29.16 15.66 -22.29
N GLU A 388 -29.26 16.86 -22.87
CA GLU A 388 -29.80 17.09 -24.21
C GLU A 388 -28.99 16.42 -25.33
N ASN A 389 -27.72 16.11 -25.09
CA ASN A 389 -26.83 15.43 -26.03
C ASN A 389 -26.88 13.89 -25.87
N ALA A 390 -27.75 13.38 -25.01
CA ALA A 390 -27.79 11.98 -24.62
C ALA A 390 -26.48 11.51 -23.97
N GLU A 391 -25.83 12.36 -23.17
CA GLU A 391 -24.64 12.04 -22.38
C GLU A 391 -24.97 12.02 -20.89
N PHE A 392 -24.24 11.20 -20.11
CA PHE A 392 -24.39 11.20 -18.66
C PHE A 392 -23.81 12.47 -18.04
N ARG A 393 -24.55 13.07 -17.12
CA ARG A 393 -24.09 14.14 -16.24
C ARG A 393 -24.12 13.69 -14.80
N VAL A 394 -23.03 13.99 -14.08
CA VAL A 394 -22.92 13.72 -12.64
C VAL A 394 -22.97 15.04 -11.89
N GLN A 395 -23.89 15.10 -10.94
CA GLN A 395 -24.01 16.19 -9.97
C GLN A 395 -23.53 15.70 -8.61
N ASP A 396 -22.91 16.59 -7.84
CA ASP A 396 -22.54 16.33 -6.46
C ASP A 396 -23.75 16.45 -5.52
N ARG A 397 -23.47 16.40 -4.21
CA ARG A 397 -24.47 16.48 -3.15
C ARG A 397 -25.18 17.84 -3.07
N ASP A 398 -24.52 18.90 -3.51
CA ASP A 398 -25.06 20.27 -3.51
C ASP A 398 -25.86 20.55 -4.79
N GLY A 399 -25.81 19.64 -5.76
CA GLY A 399 -26.52 19.71 -7.03
C GLY A 399 -25.68 20.34 -8.15
N ASP A 400 -24.42 20.68 -7.87
CA ASP A 400 -23.52 21.26 -8.84
C ASP A 400 -23.01 20.19 -9.80
N THR A 401 -22.97 20.54 -11.09
CA THR A 401 -22.49 19.61 -12.13
C THR A 401 -20.97 19.53 -12.08
N LEU A 402 -20.44 18.32 -11.91
CA LEU A 402 -19.02 18.05 -11.95
C LEU A 402 -18.48 18.30 -13.37
N LYS A 403 -17.48 19.19 -13.47
CA LYS A 403 -16.83 19.56 -14.74
C LYS A 403 -15.57 18.71 -14.95
N GLY A 404 -15.16 18.57 -16.20
CA GLY A 404 -13.96 17.79 -16.54
C GLY A 404 -14.11 16.31 -16.19
N LEU A 405 -15.30 15.74 -16.38
CA LEU A 405 -15.49 14.30 -16.38
C LEU A 405 -15.51 13.79 -17.83
N PRO A 406 -15.10 12.53 -18.08
CA PRO A 406 -15.20 11.93 -19.40
C PRO A 406 -16.65 11.92 -19.89
N LEU A 407 -16.88 12.28 -21.15
CA LEU A 407 -18.21 12.32 -21.76
C LEU A 407 -18.64 10.90 -22.12
N ILE A 408 -19.54 10.33 -21.32
CA ILE A 408 -20.04 8.96 -21.52
C ILE A 408 -21.41 9.04 -22.19
N PRO A 409 -21.57 8.49 -23.41
CA PRO A 409 -22.87 8.41 -24.05
C PRO A 409 -23.85 7.57 -23.22
N ALA A 410 -25.09 8.04 -23.09
CA ALA A 410 -26.18 7.29 -22.49
C ALA A 410 -26.56 6.07 -23.33
N GLU A 411 -26.17 6.04 -24.60
CA GLU A 411 -26.39 4.92 -25.52
C GLU A 411 -25.12 4.11 -25.82
N GLY A 412 -25.30 2.83 -26.19
CA GLY A 412 -24.20 1.92 -26.54
C GLY A 412 -24.09 0.72 -25.60
N GLU A 413 -23.22 -0.22 -25.99
CA GLU A 413 -23.01 -1.50 -25.26
C GLU A 413 -22.08 -1.35 -24.06
N ARG A 414 -21.24 -0.31 -24.06
CA ARG A 414 -20.17 -0.10 -23.05
C ARG A 414 -20.52 0.94 -21.98
N ASN A 415 -21.56 1.73 -22.23
CA ASN A 415 -22.00 2.86 -21.41
C ASN A 415 -22.16 2.51 -19.90
N VAL A 416 -22.75 1.36 -19.57
CA VAL A 416 -22.96 0.91 -18.19
C VAL A 416 -21.63 0.62 -17.50
N ASN A 417 -20.70 -0.02 -18.19
CA ASN A 417 -19.38 -0.34 -17.64
C ASN A 417 -18.58 0.95 -17.42
N GLN A 418 -18.57 1.85 -18.40
CA GLN A 418 -17.91 3.15 -18.30
C GLN A 418 -18.47 3.99 -17.14
N LEU A 419 -19.81 4.07 -17.02
CA LEU A 419 -20.46 4.78 -15.91
C LEU A 419 -20.16 4.12 -14.56
N THR A 420 -20.13 2.79 -14.51
CA THR A 420 -19.75 2.04 -13.30
C THR A 420 -18.31 2.38 -12.88
N CYS A 421 -17.37 2.42 -13.83
CA CYS A 421 -15.98 2.80 -13.55
C CYS A 421 -15.89 4.24 -13.03
N LEU A 422 -16.55 5.18 -13.70
CA LEU A 422 -16.63 6.58 -13.28
C LEU A 422 -17.16 6.72 -11.85
N LEU A 423 -18.31 6.10 -11.56
CA LEU A 423 -18.95 6.17 -10.25
C LEU A 423 -18.14 5.49 -9.15
N ASN A 424 -17.47 4.37 -9.46
CA ASN A 424 -16.52 3.77 -8.52
C ASN A 424 -15.47 4.81 -8.14
N GLN A 425 -14.73 5.34 -9.10
CA GLN A 425 -13.64 6.30 -8.85
C GLN A 425 -14.10 7.54 -8.07
N LEU A 426 -15.22 8.17 -8.48
CA LEU A 426 -15.77 9.33 -7.80
C LEU A 426 -16.16 9.03 -6.34
N CYS A 427 -16.84 7.89 -6.11
CA CYS A 427 -17.23 7.50 -4.77
C CYS A 427 -16.01 7.23 -3.90
N LEU A 428 -15.00 6.48 -4.40
CA LEU A 428 -13.74 6.19 -3.70
C LEU A 428 -12.98 7.46 -3.32
N TYR A 429 -12.86 8.39 -4.27
CA TYR A 429 -12.21 9.67 -4.07
C TYR A 429 -12.92 10.50 -2.99
N GLN A 430 -14.24 10.66 -3.10
CA GLN A 430 -15.03 11.43 -2.14
C GLN A 430 -15.02 10.79 -0.75
N MET A 431 -15.01 9.47 -0.70
CA MET A 431 -14.84 8.69 0.50
C MET A 431 -13.53 9.05 1.21
N LEU A 432 -12.37 8.94 0.56
CA LEU A 432 -11.09 9.37 1.16
C LEU A 432 -11.07 10.87 1.49
N LEU A 433 -11.65 11.72 0.65
CA LEU A 433 -11.60 13.16 0.82
C LEU A 433 -12.45 13.63 2.03
N LEU A 434 -13.70 13.18 2.13
CA LEU A 434 -14.69 13.74 3.06
C LEU A 434 -14.90 12.90 4.31
N ASP A 435 -14.81 11.57 4.19
CA ASP A 435 -15.18 10.66 5.28
C ASP A 435 -13.95 10.28 6.14
N VAL A 436 -12.73 10.52 5.64
CA VAL A 436 -11.49 10.46 6.43
C VAL A 436 -11.27 11.80 7.11
N LYS A 437 -11.53 11.85 8.41
CA LYS A 437 -11.19 13.02 9.23
C LYS A 437 -10.32 12.61 10.39
N HIS A 438 -9.60 13.60 10.93
CA HIS A 438 -8.81 13.45 12.14
C HIS A 438 -9.66 12.86 13.28
N SER A 439 -9.24 11.71 13.82
CA SER A 439 -9.91 11.11 14.98
C SER A 439 -9.42 11.75 16.28
N PRO A 440 -10.31 12.22 17.18
CA PRO A 440 -9.93 12.96 18.39
C PRO A 440 -9.28 12.13 19.51
N GLY A 441 -9.05 10.82 19.33
CA GLY A 441 -8.66 9.90 20.40
C GLY A 441 -7.16 9.74 20.64
N TRP A 442 -6.33 9.82 19.58
CA TRP A 442 -4.88 9.63 19.66
C TRP A 442 -4.20 10.48 18.59
N LYS A 443 -3.43 11.50 19.01
CA LYS A 443 -2.56 12.30 18.12
C LYS A 443 -1.11 12.17 18.62
N PRO A 444 -0.24 11.42 17.95
CA PRO A 444 1.18 11.45 18.26
C PRO A 444 1.76 12.84 17.98
N ASN A 445 2.91 13.15 18.57
CA ASN A 445 3.64 14.38 18.28
C ASN A 445 4.43 14.22 16.98
N TYR A 446 4.15 15.04 15.98
CA TYR A 446 4.85 15.06 14.70
C TYR A 446 4.75 16.46 14.08
N ASP A 447 5.60 16.73 13.11
CA ASP A 447 5.53 17.88 12.21
C ASP A 447 5.23 17.36 10.80
N PHE A 448 4.19 17.87 10.16
CA PHE A 448 3.83 17.55 8.78
C PHE A 448 3.53 18.86 8.05
N ARG A 449 4.31 19.15 7.01
CA ARG A 449 4.22 20.41 6.27
C ARG A 449 4.71 20.25 4.84
N ILE A 450 4.32 21.21 4.00
CA ILE A 450 4.75 21.32 2.61
C ILE A 450 5.60 22.59 2.49
N GLU A 451 6.78 22.46 1.89
CA GLU A 451 7.69 23.57 1.62
C GLU A 451 7.81 23.81 0.11
N ALA A 452 7.60 25.05 -0.34
CA ALA A 452 7.83 25.42 -1.73
C ALA A 452 9.34 25.40 -2.05
N LEU A 453 9.73 24.69 -3.12
CA LEU A 453 11.10 24.67 -3.59
C LEU A 453 11.36 25.88 -4.50
N THR A 454 12.49 26.55 -4.29
CA THR A 454 12.94 27.67 -5.13
C THR A 454 14.01 27.19 -6.10
N GLY A 455 13.68 27.15 -7.39
CA GLY A 455 14.56 26.64 -8.44
C GLY A 455 13.81 26.40 -9.75
N LYS A 456 14.52 26.14 -10.85
CA LYS A 456 13.87 25.65 -12.07
C LYS A 456 13.43 24.22 -11.83
N SER A 457 12.16 23.92 -12.10
CA SER A 457 11.66 22.55 -12.09
C SER A 457 12.41 21.70 -13.12
N GLN A 458 12.52 20.40 -12.84
CA GLN A 458 12.97 19.43 -13.84
C GLN A 458 11.88 19.14 -14.89
N ASP A 459 10.63 19.49 -14.60
CA ASP A 459 9.49 19.34 -15.50
C ASP A 459 9.05 20.72 -16.04
N ASP A 460 9.17 20.90 -17.37
CA ASP A 460 8.78 22.13 -18.05
C ASP A 460 7.28 22.46 -17.91
N ASN A 461 6.44 21.49 -17.54
CA ASN A 461 5.00 21.69 -17.30
C ASN A 461 4.65 21.95 -15.82
N SER A 462 5.64 21.90 -14.90
CA SER A 462 5.41 22.16 -13.49
C SER A 462 5.16 23.65 -13.24
N LEU A 463 4.08 23.94 -12.53
CA LEU A 463 3.76 25.28 -12.04
C LEU A 463 4.51 25.59 -10.75
N ALA A 464 4.76 24.58 -9.92
CA ALA A 464 5.51 24.68 -8.68
C ALA A 464 5.97 23.30 -8.23
N ASP A 465 7.19 23.23 -7.67
CA ASP A 465 7.66 22.02 -7.00
C ASP A 465 7.54 22.20 -5.49
N GLN A 466 6.97 21.18 -4.85
CA GLN A 466 6.66 21.16 -3.43
C GLN A 466 7.42 20.02 -2.76
N LYS A 467 8.08 20.30 -1.63
CA LYS A 467 8.73 19.29 -0.80
C LYS A 467 7.82 18.92 0.35
N ILE A 468 7.51 17.63 0.46
CA ILE A 468 6.79 17.09 1.61
C ILE A 468 7.78 16.84 2.75
N VAL A 469 7.48 17.38 3.92
CA VAL A 469 8.28 17.21 5.13
C VAL A 469 7.43 16.56 6.21
N PHE A 470 7.91 15.44 6.73
CA PHE A 470 7.35 14.80 7.91
C PHE A 470 8.45 14.47 8.92
N LYS A 471 8.25 14.86 10.18
CA LYS A 471 9.13 14.52 11.29
C LYS A 471 8.36 13.93 12.46
N ASN A 472 8.73 12.73 12.87
CA ASN A 472 8.22 12.11 14.08
C ASN A 472 8.86 12.78 15.31
N ASN A 473 8.09 13.54 16.09
CA ASN A 473 8.55 14.16 17.34
C ASN A 473 8.07 13.39 18.59
N SER A 474 7.53 12.18 18.40
CA SER A 474 7.06 11.30 19.47
C SER A 474 8.21 10.45 20.02
N PHE A 475 7.99 9.82 21.17
CA PHE A 475 8.90 8.87 21.80
C PHE A 475 8.74 7.42 21.28
N VAL A 476 7.87 7.22 20.29
CA VAL A 476 7.57 5.91 19.71
C VAL A 476 7.74 5.98 18.20
N GLY A 477 8.11 4.87 17.57
CA GLY A 477 8.10 4.76 16.11
C GLY A 477 6.69 4.94 15.57
N LEU A 478 6.57 5.70 14.48
CA LEU A 478 5.31 5.94 13.78
C LEU A 478 5.40 5.34 12.39
N TYR A 479 4.36 4.67 11.94
CA TYR A 479 4.21 4.27 10.55
C TYR A 479 3.46 5.38 9.82
N VAL A 480 4.00 5.82 8.70
CA VAL A 480 3.48 6.92 7.89
C VAL A 480 3.25 6.45 6.47
N THR A 481 2.06 6.74 5.96
CA THR A 481 1.71 6.64 4.54
C THR A 481 1.12 7.98 4.14
N ILE A 482 1.62 8.60 3.08
CA ILE A 482 1.12 9.88 2.57
C ILE A 482 0.48 9.62 1.22
N LEU A 483 -0.81 9.96 1.11
CA LEU A 483 -1.55 9.87 -0.14
C LEU A 483 -1.76 11.25 -0.74
N TYR A 484 -1.59 11.33 -2.05
CA TYR A 484 -1.95 12.45 -2.90
C TYR A 484 -3.31 12.20 -3.55
N LEU A 485 -4.25 13.11 -3.34
CA LEU A 485 -5.57 13.15 -3.95
C LEU A 485 -5.56 14.28 -4.97
N GLY A 486 -5.56 13.92 -6.25
CA GLY A 486 -5.41 14.88 -7.33
C GLY A 486 -6.74 15.45 -7.86
N PRO A 487 -6.70 16.63 -8.50
CA PRO A 487 -7.89 17.31 -8.99
C PRO A 487 -8.54 16.64 -10.21
N ALA A 488 -7.89 15.63 -10.80
CA ALA A 488 -8.47 14.72 -11.79
C ALA A 488 -8.94 13.39 -11.17
N TYR A 489 -9.25 13.41 -9.86
CA TYR A 489 -9.81 12.30 -9.08
C TYR A 489 -8.92 11.05 -8.96
N CYS A 490 -7.59 11.21 -9.08
CA CYS A 490 -6.63 10.17 -8.75
C CYS A 490 -6.39 10.06 -7.24
N ILE A 491 -5.87 8.91 -6.83
CA ILE A 491 -5.32 8.67 -5.49
C ILE A 491 -3.99 7.96 -5.69
N GLN A 492 -2.91 8.58 -5.25
CA GLN A 492 -1.56 8.06 -5.41
C GLN A 492 -0.86 8.02 -4.05
N GLU A 493 0.03 7.06 -3.84
CA GLU A 493 0.89 7.01 -2.67
C GLU A 493 2.17 7.78 -2.97
N VAL A 494 2.42 8.87 -2.25
CA VAL A 494 3.62 9.71 -2.44
C VAL A 494 4.72 9.37 -1.44
N PHE A 495 4.36 8.73 -0.33
CA PHE A 495 5.32 8.19 0.64
C PHE A 495 4.73 6.92 1.28
N PRO A 496 5.51 5.83 1.40
CA PRO A 496 6.94 5.69 1.04
C PRO A 496 7.25 5.56 -0.45
N ASN A 497 6.22 5.53 -1.31
CA ASN A 497 6.34 5.14 -2.71
C ASN A 497 6.88 3.68 -2.86
N ASP A 498 6.93 3.18 -4.09
CA ASP A 498 7.81 2.07 -4.47
C ASP A 498 7.57 0.74 -3.73
N PHE A 499 6.28 0.40 -3.59
CA PHE A 499 5.75 -0.92 -3.20
C PHE A 499 5.79 -1.26 -1.70
N ALA A 500 6.27 -0.36 -0.84
CA ALA A 500 6.13 -0.53 0.60
C ALA A 500 4.75 -0.04 1.07
N ASN A 501 3.99 -0.86 1.81
CA ASN A 501 2.63 -0.51 2.21
C ASN A 501 2.54 0.68 3.22
N SER A 502 3.63 0.95 3.94
CA SER A 502 3.84 2.05 4.88
C SER A 502 5.30 2.03 5.33
N SER A 503 5.88 3.17 5.69
CA SER A 503 7.25 3.21 6.23
C SER A 503 7.26 3.63 7.69
N GLU A 504 8.16 3.02 8.46
CA GLU A 504 8.37 3.37 9.85
C GLU A 504 9.34 4.54 9.96
N LEU A 505 8.94 5.58 10.68
CA LEU A 505 9.77 6.69 11.11
C LEU A 505 10.07 6.52 12.60
N PRO A 506 11.33 6.22 12.98
CA PRO A 506 11.75 6.15 14.37
C PRO A 506 11.48 7.45 15.14
N SER A 507 11.52 7.34 16.47
CA SER A 507 11.41 8.48 17.38
C SER A 507 12.43 9.56 17.02
N ARG A 508 11.96 10.80 16.87
CA ARG A 508 12.77 12.01 16.56
C ARG A 508 13.39 12.05 15.16
N GLU A 509 13.07 11.09 14.30
CA GLU A 509 13.54 11.06 12.92
C GLU A 509 12.55 11.73 11.95
N ALA A 510 13.07 12.17 10.82
CA ALA A 510 12.30 12.70 9.70
C ALA A 510 12.39 11.74 8.52
N ILE A 511 11.47 11.87 7.56
CA ILE A 511 11.64 11.22 6.26
C ILE A 511 13.01 11.62 5.71
N SER A 512 13.85 10.62 5.45
CA SER A 512 15.22 10.81 4.95
C SER A 512 15.26 11.16 3.47
N GLU A 513 14.19 10.79 2.77
CA GLU A 513 13.91 10.96 1.35
C GLU A 513 13.47 12.40 1.07
N GLU A 514 13.98 12.99 -0.01
CA GLU A 514 13.33 14.18 -0.54
C GLU A 514 12.10 13.75 -1.33
N VAL A 515 10.93 13.85 -0.71
CA VAL A 515 9.65 13.61 -1.37
C VAL A 515 9.24 14.92 -2.06
N ILE A 516 9.57 15.03 -3.35
CA ILE A 516 9.25 16.19 -4.18
C ILE A 516 8.04 15.87 -5.05
N VAL A 517 7.07 16.78 -5.08
CA VAL A 517 5.86 16.70 -5.89
C VAL A 517 5.77 17.93 -6.79
N SER A 518 5.72 17.70 -8.10
CA SER A 518 5.48 18.74 -9.09
C SER A 518 3.98 18.97 -9.28
N ILE A 519 3.57 20.24 -9.19
CA ILE A 519 2.19 20.67 -9.38
C ILE A 519 1.96 21.00 -10.85
N THR A 520 1.07 20.27 -11.51
CA THR A 520 0.78 20.41 -12.94
C THR A 520 -0.73 20.46 -13.16
N ILE A 521 -1.22 21.16 -14.19
CA ILE A 521 -2.64 21.10 -14.56
C ILE A 521 -2.91 19.80 -15.33
N PRO A 522 -3.76 18.88 -14.81
CA PRO A 522 -4.07 17.64 -15.52
C PRO A 522 -4.75 17.91 -16.87
N ASP A 523 -4.57 16.99 -17.83
CA ASP A 523 -5.12 17.10 -19.18
C ASP A 523 -6.64 17.35 -19.20
N ILE A 524 -7.36 16.72 -18.27
CA ILE A 524 -8.81 16.86 -18.16
C ILE A 524 -9.26 18.27 -17.74
N LEU A 525 -8.36 19.02 -17.09
CA LEU A 525 -8.60 20.39 -16.61
C LEU A 525 -8.00 21.47 -17.52
N LYS A 526 -7.09 21.13 -18.43
CA LYS A 526 -6.48 22.08 -19.39
C LYS A 526 -7.51 22.95 -20.13
N PRO A 527 -8.67 22.46 -20.61
CA PRO A 527 -9.67 23.31 -21.28
C PRO A 527 -10.28 24.40 -20.39
N PHE A 528 -10.26 24.20 -19.06
CA PHE A 528 -10.80 25.14 -18.08
C PHE A 528 -9.74 26.07 -17.49
N SER A 529 -8.45 25.72 -17.66
CA SER A 529 -7.31 26.39 -17.04
C SER A 529 -7.17 27.88 -17.36
N THR A 530 -7.73 28.34 -18.48
CA THR A 530 -7.68 29.74 -18.92
C THR A 530 -8.88 30.57 -18.47
N GLN A 531 -9.83 29.98 -17.74
CA GLN A 531 -11.02 30.68 -17.25
C GLN A 531 -10.66 31.52 -16.01
N PRO A 532 -11.14 32.77 -15.88
CA PRO A 532 -10.81 33.64 -14.73
C PRO A 532 -11.18 33.08 -13.36
N SER A 533 -12.10 32.11 -13.30
CA SER A 533 -12.50 31.43 -12.07
C SER A 533 -11.83 30.06 -11.90
N PHE A 534 -10.76 29.79 -12.65
CA PHE A 534 -10.08 28.49 -12.57
C PHE A 534 -9.35 28.38 -11.23
N GLN A 535 -9.73 27.34 -10.49
CA GLN A 535 -9.06 26.92 -9.28
C GLN A 535 -9.02 25.40 -9.27
N MET A 536 -7.88 24.83 -8.91
CA MET A 536 -7.74 23.41 -8.62
C MET A 536 -7.08 23.20 -7.27
N ARG A 537 -7.41 22.08 -6.64
CA ARG A 537 -6.91 21.70 -5.32
C ARG A 537 -6.21 20.35 -5.42
N ASP A 538 -4.98 20.35 -4.96
CA ASP A 538 -4.18 19.17 -4.69
C ASP A 538 -4.23 18.90 -3.18
N THR A 539 -4.57 17.68 -2.79
CA THR A 539 -4.76 17.33 -1.36
C THR A 539 -3.77 16.25 -0.96
N PHE A 540 -3.06 16.45 0.15
CA PHE A 540 -2.14 15.48 0.72
C PHE A 540 -2.68 15.00 2.07
N LYS A 541 -2.93 13.69 2.21
CA LYS A 541 -3.38 13.07 3.46
C LYS A 541 -2.31 12.16 4.02
N ALA A 542 -1.79 12.50 5.20
CA ALA A 542 -0.87 11.66 5.96
C ALA A 542 -1.67 10.75 6.90
N PHE A 543 -1.48 9.45 6.79
CA PHE A 543 -2.00 8.43 7.69
C PHE A 543 -0.91 8.01 8.66
N ILE A 544 -1.14 8.24 9.96
CA ILE A 544 -0.16 7.98 11.01
C ILE A 544 -0.67 6.87 11.93
N THR A 545 0.12 5.80 12.08
CA THR A 545 -0.20 4.62 12.88
C THR A 545 1.00 4.15 13.72
N THR A 546 0.77 3.19 14.60
CA THR A 546 1.82 2.51 15.40
C THR A 546 2.21 1.14 14.84
N LYS A 547 1.54 0.72 13.76
CA LYS A 547 1.80 -0.52 13.04
C LYS A 547 1.63 -0.28 11.54
N PRO A 548 2.32 -1.07 10.70
CA PRO A 548 2.20 -0.90 9.27
C PRO A 548 0.77 -1.21 8.82
N ILE A 549 0.26 -0.37 7.93
CA ILE A 549 -1.03 -0.52 7.27
C ILE A 549 -0.80 -0.73 5.77
N ASP A 550 -1.88 -1.01 5.04
CA ASP A 550 -1.85 -1.17 3.59
C ASP A 550 -3.08 -0.47 3.04
N LEU A 551 -2.83 0.56 2.24
CA LEU A 551 -3.81 1.42 1.58
C LEU A 551 -3.72 1.32 0.04
N SER A 552 -2.94 0.37 -0.48
CA SER A 552 -2.72 0.14 -1.93
C SER A 552 -4.01 -0.17 -2.70
N ASN A 553 -5.07 -0.44 -1.96
CA ASN A 553 -6.40 -0.79 -2.40
C ASN A 553 -7.28 0.45 -2.69
N TYR A 554 -6.78 1.67 -2.40
CA TYR A 554 -7.40 2.95 -2.77
C TYR A 554 -6.77 3.61 -3.99
N MET A 555 -5.67 3.07 -4.53
CA MET A 555 -4.94 3.75 -5.58
C MET A 555 -5.80 3.84 -6.84
N LEU A 556 -5.87 5.04 -7.42
CA LEU A 556 -6.66 5.37 -8.60
C LEU A 556 -5.79 6.22 -9.53
N ASP A 557 -5.81 5.89 -10.82
CA ASP A 557 -5.18 6.69 -11.86
C ASP A 557 -6.04 7.92 -12.18
N ASP A 558 -5.46 8.92 -12.85
CA ASP A 558 -6.20 10.10 -13.31
C ASP A 558 -7.32 9.73 -14.30
N PHE A 559 -8.40 10.52 -14.30
CA PHE A 559 -9.37 10.41 -15.40
C PHE A 559 -8.74 10.78 -16.74
N GLU A 560 -9.00 9.95 -17.74
CA GLU A 560 -8.68 10.23 -19.13
C GLU A 560 -9.89 10.78 -19.88
N HIS A 561 -9.67 11.70 -20.82
CA HIS A 561 -10.75 12.26 -21.66
C HIS A 561 -11.54 11.21 -22.44
N ASP A 562 -10.87 10.11 -22.85
CA ASP A 562 -11.50 9.05 -23.63
C ASP A 562 -12.27 8.08 -22.71
N PRO A 563 -13.62 8.02 -22.81
CA PRO A 563 -14.43 7.11 -21.99
C PRO A 563 -14.08 5.64 -22.24
N ALA A 564 -13.52 5.26 -23.41
CA ALA A 564 -13.09 3.88 -23.66
C ALA A 564 -11.93 3.46 -22.75
N LYS A 565 -11.16 4.41 -22.22
CA LYS A 565 -10.04 4.13 -21.32
C LYS A 565 -10.45 3.96 -19.86
N LEU A 566 -11.66 4.39 -19.50
CA LEU A 566 -12.31 4.02 -18.22
C LEU A 566 -12.50 2.50 -18.09
N GLU A 567 -12.53 1.77 -19.20
CA GLU A 567 -12.65 0.31 -19.20
C GLU A 567 -11.32 -0.43 -18.98
N SER A 568 -10.18 0.27 -19.01
CA SER A 568 -8.87 -0.30 -18.70
C SER A 568 -8.70 -0.48 -17.18
N PRO A 569 -8.04 -1.56 -16.70
CA PRO A 569 -8.48 -2.19 -15.46
C PRO A 569 -7.59 -1.83 -14.26
N SER A 570 -7.82 -0.67 -13.64
CA SER A 570 -7.45 -0.45 -12.24
C SER A 570 -8.72 -0.46 -11.37
N ARG A 571 -9.30 -1.66 -11.17
CA ARG A 571 -10.45 -1.78 -10.27
C ARG A 571 -9.95 -1.78 -8.81
N ALA A 572 -9.98 -0.65 -8.15
CA ALA A 572 -10.09 -0.64 -6.70
C ALA A 572 -11.56 -0.91 -6.34
N THR A 573 -11.90 -2.03 -5.72
CA THR A 573 -13.24 -2.22 -5.15
C THR A 573 -13.23 -1.87 -3.66
N ILE A 574 -13.37 -0.58 -3.29
CA ILE A 574 -13.08 -0.18 -1.89
C ILE A 574 -13.69 1.14 -1.32
N ARG A 575 -14.79 1.02 -0.59
CA ARG A 575 -15.03 1.65 0.75
C ARG A 575 -15.28 3.13 0.99
N ARG A 576 -16.21 3.28 1.94
CA ARG A 576 -16.33 4.40 2.86
C ARG A 576 -15.22 4.28 3.89
N PRO A 577 -14.32 5.24 4.02
CA PRO A 577 -13.39 5.24 5.12
C PRO A 577 -14.13 5.64 6.37
N VAL A 578 -13.86 4.87 7.41
CA VAL A 578 -14.03 5.29 8.78
C VAL A 578 -12.69 4.99 9.41
N PHE A 579 -11.98 6.05 9.82
CA PHE A 579 -10.69 5.96 10.47
C PHE A 579 -10.82 6.41 11.93
N ASP A 580 -11.62 5.69 12.71
CA ASP A 580 -11.70 5.92 14.15
C ASP A 580 -10.41 5.41 14.82
N GLY A 581 -9.73 6.29 15.56
CA GLY A 581 -8.50 5.99 16.30
C GLY A 581 -7.19 6.13 15.51
N LEU A 582 -7.23 6.61 14.26
CA LEU A 582 -6.02 7.01 13.51
C LEU A 582 -5.81 8.52 13.58
N ALA A 583 -4.54 8.92 13.66
CA ALA A 583 -4.16 10.28 13.36
C ALA A 583 -4.08 10.41 11.85
N VAL A 584 -4.95 11.26 11.29
CA VAL A 584 -4.90 11.67 9.89
C VAL A 584 -4.77 13.18 9.86
N GLU A 585 -3.80 13.67 9.11
CA GLU A 585 -3.60 15.09 8.86
C GLU A 585 -3.66 15.37 7.36
N GLU A 586 -4.15 16.55 7.01
CA GLU A 586 -4.46 16.93 5.65
C GLU A 586 -3.86 18.31 5.38
N LEU A 587 -3.19 18.44 4.25
CA LEU A 587 -2.63 19.69 3.74
C LEU A 587 -3.11 19.88 2.31
N HIS A 588 -3.28 21.13 1.91
CA HIS A 588 -3.77 21.47 0.58
C HIS A 588 -2.77 22.33 -0.17
N VAL A 589 -2.72 22.14 -1.48
CA VAL A 589 -2.06 23.04 -2.41
C VAL A 589 -3.10 23.54 -3.39
N ILE A 590 -3.36 24.85 -3.37
CA ILE A 590 -4.34 25.51 -4.20
C ILE A 590 -3.62 26.19 -5.36
N THR A 591 -4.01 25.84 -6.57
CA THR A 591 -3.57 26.54 -7.78
C THR A 591 -4.74 27.35 -8.34
N GLN A 592 -4.52 28.63 -8.61
CA GLN A 592 -5.54 29.51 -9.19
C GLN A 592 -4.95 30.38 -10.29
N LEU A 593 -5.81 30.78 -11.24
CA LEU A 593 -5.45 31.76 -12.27
C LEU A 593 -5.71 33.18 -11.72
N ASP A 594 -4.66 33.99 -11.62
CA ASP A 594 -4.74 35.36 -11.15
C ASP A 594 -5.23 36.32 -12.27
N GLU A 595 -5.62 37.54 -11.88
CA GLU A 595 -6.15 38.55 -12.81
C GLU A 595 -5.17 38.92 -13.93
N ASP A 596 -3.87 38.79 -13.68
CA ASP A 596 -2.79 39.04 -14.66
C ASP A 596 -2.51 37.86 -15.60
N LYS A 597 -3.34 36.79 -15.51
CA LYS A 597 -3.23 35.53 -16.26
C LYS A 597 -1.98 34.71 -15.92
N THR A 598 -1.41 34.92 -14.74
CA THR A 598 -0.39 34.03 -14.17
C THR A 598 -1.04 33.04 -13.20
N TYR A 599 -0.34 31.94 -12.90
CA TYR A 599 -0.80 30.99 -11.88
C TYR A 599 -0.11 31.27 -10.57
N SER A 600 -0.88 31.36 -9.48
CA SER A 600 -0.36 31.30 -8.12
C SER A 600 -0.62 29.93 -7.51
N VAL A 601 0.35 29.48 -6.71
CA VAL A 601 0.30 28.21 -5.97
C VAL A 601 0.48 28.51 -4.49
N VAL A 602 -0.51 28.16 -3.68
CA VAL A 602 -0.57 28.46 -2.24
C VAL A 602 -0.74 27.17 -1.45
N VAL A 603 -0.02 27.02 -0.34
CA VAL A 603 -0.16 25.91 0.61
C VAL A 603 -1.12 26.33 1.73
N GLU A 604 -2.13 25.52 2.01
CA GLU A 604 -3.13 25.71 3.09
C GLU A 604 -3.13 24.58 4.10
#